data_AF-A0A1K1QAI7-F1
#
_entry.id   AF-A0A1K1QAI7-F1
#
_cell.length_a   1.000
_cell.length_b   1.000
_cell.length_c   1.000
_cell.angle_alpha   90.00
_cell.angle_beta   90.00
_cell.angle_gamma   90.00
#
_symmetry.space_group_name_H-M   'P 1'
#
loop_
_entity.id
_entity.type
_entity.pdbx_description
1 polymer ?
#
loop_
_entity_poly.entity_id
_entity_poly.type
_entity_poly.pdbx_seq_one_letter_code
_entity_poly.pdbx_strand_id
1 'polypeptide(L)' 'MANEKLDLKGLSEQELKEKISEEQLRLKKITFSHAITPIENPMSIRSLRRQIAQLKTELRKRELGF' A
#
# COMPACT_ATOMS: atom_id res chain seq x y z
N MET A 1 15.58 -1.32 -7.97
CA MET A 1 15.74 -0.49 -6.76
C MET A 1 15.21 -1.25 -5.57
N ALA A 2 15.96 -1.23 -4.47
CA ALA A 2 15.83 -2.09 -3.31
C ALA A 2 14.37 -2.28 -2.90
N ASN A 3 13.98 -3.54 -2.68
CA ASN A 3 12.75 -3.84 -1.96
C ASN A 3 12.96 -3.32 -0.54
N GLU A 4 12.60 -2.07 -0.29
CA GLU A 4 12.41 -1.52 1.04
C GLU A 4 11.35 -2.40 1.68
N LYS A 5 11.80 -3.46 2.36
CA LYS A 5 10.95 -4.24 3.24
C LYS A 5 10.52 -3.23 4.29
N LEU A 6 9.31 -2.68 4.16
CA LEU A 6 8.67 -2.07 5.31
C LEU A 6 8.79 -3.12 6.41
N ASP A 7 9.45 -2.78 7.52
CA ASP A 7 9.51 -3.64 8.69
C ASP A 7 8.11 -3.65 9.30
N LEU A 8 7.23 -4.47 8.72
CA LEU A 8 5.83 -4.61 9.12
C LEU A 8 5.70 -5.32 10.47
N LYS A 9 6.80 -5.83 11.04
CA LYS A 9 6.84 -6.51 12.33
C LYS A 9 6.61 -5.59 13.53
N GLY A 10 6.86 -4.29 13.38
CA GLY A 10 6.72 -3.32 14.48
C GLY A 10 5.33 -2.66 14.59
N LEU A 11 4.49 -2.79 13.55
CA LEU A 11 3.18 -2.12 13.51
C LEU A 11 2.13 -2.93 14.27
N SER A 12 1.19 -2.27 14.95
CA SER A 12 0.01 -2.94 15.53
C SER A 12 -1.00 -3.34 14.43
N GLU A 13 -1.96 -4.21 14.74
CA GLU A 13 -3.03 -4.56 13.78
C GLU A 13 -3.90 -3.36 13.39
N GLN A 14 -4.11 -2.44 14.34
CA GLN A 14 -4.88 -1.22 14.12
C GLN A 14 -4.13 -0.28 13.17
N GLU A 15 -2.82 -0.08 13.41
CA GLU A 15 -1.96 0.74 12.56
C GLU A 15 -1.85 0.17 11.13
N LEU A 16 -1.82 -1.16 10.97
CA LEU A 16 -1.87 -1.80 9.66
C LEU A 16 -3.17 -1.48 8.92
N LYS A 17 -4.33 -1.53 9.60
CA LYS A 17 -5.63 -1.21 9.00
C LYS A 17 -5.73 0.26 8.62
N GLU A 18 -5.21 1.16 9.44
CA GLU A 18 -5.16 2.60 9.16
C GLU A 18 -4.29 2.88 7.93
N LYS A 19 -3.06 2.36 7.90
CA LYS A 19 -2.16 2.51 6.74
C LYS A 19 -2.76 1.94 5.45
N ILE A 20 -3.42 0.79 5.52
CA ILE A 20 -4.10 0.20 4.35
C ILE A 20 -5.18 1.15 3.82
N SER A 21 -5.94 1.79 4.70
CA SER A 21 -7.01 2.71 4.34
C SER A 21 -6.47 4.00 3.73
N GLU A 22 -5.41 4.55 4.32
CA GLU A 22 -4.72 5.73 3.82
C GLU A 22 -4.10 5.51 2.45
N GLU A 23 -3.37 4.41 2.25
CA GLU A 23 -2.74 4.08 0.97
C GLU A 23 -3.78 3.76 -0.13
N GLN A 24 -4.93 3.18 0.23
CA GLN A 24 -6.06 3.02 -0.70
C GLN A 24 -6.66 4.36 -1.13
N LEU A 25 -6.81 5.31 -0.21
CA LEU A 25 -7.25 6.67 -0.54
C LEU A 25 -6.24 7.37 -1.46
N ARG A 26 -4.95 7.20 -1.19
CA ARG A 26 -3.87 7.72 -2.03
C ARG A 26 -3.91 7.12 -3.43
N LEU A 27 -4.10 5.80 -3.54
CA LEU A 27 -4.26 5.14 -4.84
C LEU A 27 -5.42 5.73 -5.62
N LYS A 28 -6.59 5.89 -4.98
CA LYS A 28 -7.78 6.48 -5.61
C LYS A 28 -7.50 7.90 -6.13
N LYS A 29 -6.90 8.76 -5.30
CA LYS A 29 -6.53 10.12 -5.70
C LYS A 29 -5.62 10.12 -6.92
N ILE A 30 -4.59 9.27 -6.93
CA ILE A 30 -3.64 9.17 -8.05
C ILE A 30 -4.33 8.63 -9.31
N THR A 31 -5.22 7.64 -9.20
CA THR A 31 -5.96 7.14 -10.36
C THR A 31 -6.92 8.18 -10.93
N PHE A 32 -7.57 8.98 -10.07
CA PHE A 32 -8.43 10.08 -10.50
C PHE A 32 -7.62 11.19 -11.17
N SER A 33 -6.50 11.60 -10.58
CA SER A 33 -5.62 12.59 -11.20
C SER A 33 -5.07 12.07 -12.53
N HIS A 34 -4.70 10.78 -12.62
CA HIS A 34 -4.20 10.18 -13.86
C HIS A 34 -5.18 10.26 -15.03
N ALA A 35 -6.48 10.12 -14.75
CA ALA A 35 -7.52 10.18 -15.75
C ALA A 35 -7.71 11.59 -16.33
N ILE A 36 -7.38 12.63 -15.55
CA ILE A 36 -7.50 14.04 -15.95
C ILE A 36 -6.20 14.52 -16.57
N THR A 37 -5.07 14.22 -15.92
CA THR A 37 -3.73 14.58 -16.35
C THR A 37 -2.84 13.33 -16.40
N PRO A 38 -2.16 13.06 -17.52
CA PRO A 38 -1.20 11.97 -17.60
C PRO A 38 -0.14 12.13 -16.50
N ILE A 39 0.12 11.06 -15.76
CA ILE A 39 1.10 11.07 -14.68
C ILE A 39 2.49 10.91 -15.29
N GLU A 40 3.44 11.69 -14.78
CA GLU A 40 4.84 11.66 -15.23
C GLU A 40 5.49 10.27 -15.11
N ASN A 41 5.13 9.51 -14.07
CA ASN A 41 5.66 8.17 -13.86
C ASN A 41 4.56 7.15 -13.48
N PRO A 42 4.07 6.32 -14.42
CA PRO A 42 3.07 5.29 -14.15
C PRO A 42 3.59 4.16 -13.23
N MET A 43 4.91 4.03 -13.06
CA MET A 43 5.48 3.04 -12.13
C MET A 43 5.15 3.35 -10.67
N SER A 44 4.86 4.60 -10.34
CA SER A 44 4.42 5.00 -8.99
C SER A 44 3.14 4.27 -8.57
N ILE A 45 2.15 4.17 -9.47
CA ILE A 45 0.91 3.42 -9.24
C ILE A 45 1.22 1.95 -8.98
N ARG A 46 2.13 1.35 -9.76
CA ARG A 46 2.52 -0.05 -9.58
C ARG A 46 3.18 -0.28 -8.23
N SER A 47 4.07 0.61 -7.79
CA SER A 47 4.71 0.54 -6.48
C SER A 47 3.70 0.66 -5.35
N LEU A 48 2.76 1.60 -5.44
CA LEU A 48 1.70 1.79 -4.45
C LEU A 48 0.81 0.55 -4.30
N ARG A 49 0.39 -0.06 -5.42
CA ARG A 49 -0.37 -1.32 -5.38
C ARG A 49 0.41 -2.44 -4.69
N ARG A 50 1.72 -2.52 -4.92
CA ARG A 50 2.58 -3.53 -4.28
C ARG A 50 2.68 -3.30 -2.78
N GLN A 51 2.80 -2.05 -2.34
CA GLN A 51 2.81 -1.70 -0.91
C GLN A 51 1.48 -2.09 -0.23
N ILE A 52 0.33 -1.76 -0.83
CA ILE A 52 -0.99 -2.17 -0.32
C ILE A 52 -1.10 -3.69 -0.21
N ALA A 53 -0.61 -4.43 -1.21
CA ALA A 53 -0.62 -5.89 -1.21
C ALA A 53 0.24 -6.47 -0.07
N GLN A 54 1.42 -5.89 0.19
CA GLN A 54 2.29 -6.30 1.30
C GLN A 54 1.62 -6.07 2.67
N LEU A 55 1.03 -4.89 2.87
CA LEU A 55 0.30 -4.56 4.10
C LEU A 55 -0.88 -5.52 4.34
N LYS A 56 -1.66 -5.82 3.30
CA LYS A 56 -2.77 -6.79 3.39
C LYS A 56 -2.28 -8.21 3.66
N THR A 57 -1.14 -8.59 3.08
CA THR A 57 -0.55 -9.91 3.31
C THR A 57 -0.15 -10.07 4.77
N GLU A 58 0.48 -9.06 5.36
CA GLU A 58 0.86 -9.09 6.78
C GLU A 58 -0.37 -9.15 7.70
N LEU A 59 -1.39 -8.32 7.45
CA LEU A 59 -2.64 -8.37 8.19
C LEU A 59 -3.26 -9.77 8.14
N ARG A 60 -3.29 -10.38 6.95
CA ARG A 60 -3.84 -11.71 6.77
C ARG A 60 -3.02 -12.80 7.47
N LYS A 61 -1.69 -12.69 7.51
CA LYS A 61 -0.84 -13.61 8.26
C LYS A 61 -1.16 -13.61 9.75
N ARG A 62 -1.32 -12.41 10.33
CA ARG A 62 -1.71 -12.23 11.75
C ARG A 62 -3.09 -12.81 12.03
N GLU A 63 -4.07 -12.55 11.17
CA GLU A 63 -5.42 -13.14 11.28
C GLU A 63 -5.41 -14.67 11.23
N LEU A 64 -4.49 -15.27 10.47
CA LEU A 64 -4.34 -16.72 10.35
C LEU A 64 -3.48 -17.33 11.47
N GLY A 65 -2.87 -16.51 12.35
CA GLY A 65 -2.02 -16.96 13.44
C GLY A 65 -0.64 -17.47 13.02
N PHE A 66 -0.14 -17.08 11.84
CA PHE A 66 1.21 -17.40 11.34
C PHE A 66 2.24 -16.32 11.65
#